data_AF-A0A967IFG6-F1
#
_entry.id   AF-A0A967IFG6-F1
#
_cell.length_a   1.000
_cell.length_b   1.000
_cell.length_c   1.000
_cell.angle_alpha   90.00
_cell.angle_beta   90.00
_cell.angle_gamma   90.00
#
_symmetry.space_group_name_H-M   'P 1'
#
loop_
_entity.id
_entity.type
_entity.pdbx_description
1 polymer ?
#
loop_
_entity_poly.entity_id
_entity_poly.type
_entity_poly.pdbx_seq_one_letter_code
_entity_poly.pdbx_strand_id
1 'polypeptide(L)'
;MKKRNFLTVVWDFFCSLKLTITTLILLAVTSIIGTVLPQTSSPQENLQRFGETKFKIFQALDFFDMYHSWWFLGLMAIFSLNLIACSIKRLPRVMKTVKEPKLIPDEAHYRSLSNRMEYVSPQSVSELREKMTNLLKKNFASPVISEEGERV
;
A
#
# COMPACT_ATOMS: atom_id res chain seq x y z
N MET A 1 -30.30 -11.53 -9.14
CA MET A 1 -28.91 -12.05 -9.17
C MET A 1 -28.09 -11.15 -10.09
N LYS A 2 -27.19 -10.32 -9.55
CA LYS A 2 -26.45 -9.30 -10.32
C LYS A 2 -25.37 -10.01 -11.15
N LYS A 3 -25.49 -10.02 -12.50
CA LYS A 3 -24.48 -10.58 -13.40
C LYS A 3 -23.11 -10.00 -13.01
N ARG A 4 -22.21 -10.83 -12.48
CA ARG A 4 -20.81 -10.44 -12.30
C ARG A 4 -20.25 -10.29 -13.71
N ASN A 5 -20.13 -9.06 -14.18
CA ASN A 5 -19.52 -8.77 -15.47
C ASN A 5 -18.11 -9.37 -15.47
N PHE A 6 -17.70 -10.05 -16.55
CA PHE A 6 -16.35 -10.59 -16.67
C PHE A 6 -15.27 -9.56 -16.33
N LEU A 7 -15.51 -8.29 -16.71
CA LEU A 7 -14.67 -7.15 -16.36
C LEU A 7 -14.47 -6.95 -14.85
N THR A 8 -15.49 -7.17 -14.00
CA THR A 8 -15.31 -7.02 -12.55
C THR A 8 -14.50 -8.17 -11.96
N VAL A 9 -14.60 -9.38 -12.52
CA VAL A 9 -13.76 -10.51 -12.10
C VAL A 9 -12.30 -10.27 -12.47
N VAL A 10 -12.04 -9.83 -13.70
CA VAL A 10 -10.68 -9.46 -14.15
C VAL A 10 -10.15 -8.29 -13.33
N TRP A 11 -10.96 -7.27 -13.08
CA TRP A 11 -10.59 -6.13 -12.25
C TRP A 11 -10.24 -6.53 -10.82
N ASP A 12 -11.02 -7.41 -10.20
CA ASP A 12 -10.73 -7.92 -8.85
C ASP A 12 -9.48 -8.79 -8.82
N PHE A 13 -9.16 -9.51 -9.91
CA PHE A 13 -7.91 -10.25 -10.04
C PHE A 13 -6.68 -9.33 -10.08
N PHE A 14 -6.70 -8.28 -10.91
CA PHE A 14 -5.64 -7.26 -10.94
C PHE A 14 -5.58 -6.37 -9.69
N CYS A 15 -6.66 -6.29 -8.90
CA CYS A 15 -6.65 -5.63 -7.60
C CYS A 15 -6.19 -6.55 -6.45
N SER A 16 -5.68 -7.75 -6.74
CA SER A 16 -5.29 -8.71 -5.71
C SER A 16 -3.91 -8.39 -5.13
N LEU A 17 -3.86 -8.14 -3.82
CA LEU A 17 -2.62 -7.99 -3.06
C LEU A 17 -1.69 -9.19 -3.22
N LYS A 18 -2.23 -10.41 -3.29
CA LYS A 18 -1.44 -11.63 -3.49
C LYS A 18 -0.71 -11.59 -4.84
N LEU A 19 -1.40 -11.19 -5.91
CA LEU A 19 -0.81 -11.06 -7.24
C LEU A 19 0.30 -10.02 -7.25
N THR A 20 0.07 -8.87 -6.63
CA THR A 20 1.09 -7.81 -6.50
C THR A 20 2.33 -8.31 -5.77
N ILE A 21 2.18 -8.95 -4.60
CA ILE A 21 3.31 -9.46 -3.81
C ILE A 21 4.08 -10.53 -4.58
N THR A 22 3.40 -11.50 -5.18
CA THR A 22 4.04 -12.55 -5.96
C THR A 22 4.81 -11.98 -7.15
N THR A 23 4.22 -11.03 -7.88
CA THR A 23 4.87 -10.40 -9.03
C THR A 23 6.09 -9.57 -8.61
N LEU A 24 5.99 -8.85 -7.49
CA LEU A 24 7.09 -8.06 -6.93
C LEU A 24 8.26 -8.95 -6.49
N ILE A 25 7.98 -10.09 -5.84
CA ILE A 25 9.02 -11.06 -5.47
C ILE A 25 9.70 -11.62 -6.72
N LEU A 26 8.93 -12.01 -7.74
CA LEU A 26 9.48 -12.52 -8.99
C LEU A 26 10.37 -11.48 -9.67
N LEU A 27 9.93 -10.23 -9.72
CA LEU A 27 10.69 -9.11 -10.29
C LEU A 27 11.97 -8.84 -9.49
N ALA A 28 11.91 -8.91 -8.16
CA ALA A 28 13.08 -8.76 -7.30
C ALA A 28 14.13 -9.86 -7.52
N VAL A 29 13.71 -11.13 -7.55
CA VAL A 29 14.61 -12.26 -7.83
C VAL A 29 15.27 -12.12 -9.20
N THR A 30 14.47 -11.82 -10.22
CA THR A 30 14.97 -11.58 -11.58
C THR A 30 15.95 -10.41 -11.64
N SER A 31 15.65 -9.31 -10.96
CA SER A 31 16.51 -8.12 -10.92
C SER A 31 17.87 -8.41 -10.27
N ILE A 32 17.87 -9.20 -9.18
CA ILE A 32 19.12 -9.67 -8.55
C ILE A 32 19.95 -10.50 -9.56
N ILE A 33 19.33 -11.43 -10.27
CA ILE A 33 20.02 -12.24 -11.29
C ILE A 33 20.60 -11.36 -12.40
N GLY A 34 19.81 -10.44 -12.95
CA GLY A 34 20.26 -9.53 -14.02
C GLY A 34 21.31 -8.51 -13.59
N THR A 35 21.44 -8.24 -12.28
CA THR A 35 22.51 -7.40 -11.72
C THR A 35 23.82 -8.18 -11.57
N VAL A 36 23.74 -9.47 -11.26
CA VAL A 36 24.93 -10.35 -11.14
C VAL A 36 25.49 -10.73 -12.51
N LEU A 37 24.65 -10.79 -13.55
CA LEU A 37 25.08 -11.08 -14.91
C LEU A 37 25.65 -9.83 -15.59
N PRO A 38 26.83 -9.92 -16.23
CA PRO A 38 27.48 -8.77 -16.85
C PRO A 38 26.78 -8.38 -18.18
N GLN A 39 25.92 -7.36 -18.13
CA GLN A 39 25.06 -6.91 -19.24
C GLN A 39 25.81 -6.38 -20.49
N THR A 40 27.06 -5.95 -20.37
CA THR A 40 27.79 -5.26 -21.47
C THR A 40 29.06 -5.97 -21.94
N SER A 41 29.32 -7.18 -21.43
CA SER A 41 30.57 -7.89 -21.75
C SER A 41 30.50 -8.58 -23.10
N SER A 42 31.64 -8.67 -23.79
CA SER A 42 31.70 -9.26 -25.13
C SER A 42 31.22 -10.73 -25.11
N PRO A 43 30.46 -11.20 -26.12
CA PRO A 43 29.96 -12.57 -26.15
C PRO A 43 31.06 -13.63 -26.01
N GLN A 44 32.26 -13.35 -26.55
CA GLN A 44 33.40 -14.26 -26.43
C GLN A 44 33.90 -14.39 -24.98
N GLU A 45 33.94 -13.30 -24.22
CA GLU A 45 34.39 -13.29 -22.83
C GLU A 45 33.38 -13.99 -21.91
N ASN A 46 32.09 -13.83 -22.19
CA ASN A 46 31.01 -14.54 -21.49
C ASN A 46 31.01 -16.05 -21.78
N LEU A 47 31.28 -16.46 -23.03
CA LEU A 47 31.39 -17.87 -23.40
C LEU A 47 32.50 -18.57 -22.61
N GLN A 48 33.65 -17.91 -22.46
CA GLN A 48 34.80 -18.43 -21.72
C GLN A 48 34.53 -18.49 -20.20
N ARG A 49 33.74 -17.57 -19.64
CA ARG A 49 33.42 -17.55 -18.20
C ARG A 49 32.34 -18.54 -17.78
N PHE A 50 31.28 -18.69 -18.56
CA PHE A 50 30.10 -19.47 -18.17
C PHE A 50 30.10 -20.89 -18.76
N GLY A 51 30.91 -21.14 -19.79
CA GLY A 51 30.88 -22.36 -20.58
C GLY A 51 29.69 -22.39 -21.55
N GLU A 52 29.80 -23.19 -22.63
CA GLU A 52 28.82 -23.18 -23.73
C GLU A 52 27.37 -23.45 -23.29
N THR A 53 27.14 -24.42 -22.40
CA THR A 53 25.79 -24.84 -22.03
C THR A 53 25.02 -23.74 -21.27
N LYS A 54 25.67 -23.09 -20.30
CA LYS A 54 25.03 -22.01 -19.51
C LYS A 54 24.86 -20.76 -20.37
N PHE A 55 25.83 -20.45 -21.21
CA PHE A 55 25.74 -19.33 -22.15
C PHE A 55 24.54 -19.49 -23.10
N LYS A 56 24.33 -20.66 -23.69
CA LYS A 56 23.17 -20.94 -24.56
C LYS A 56 21.84 -20.76 -23.83
N ILE A 57 21.74 -21.20 -22.57
CA ILE A 57 20.51 -21.03 -21.77
C ILE A 57 20.26 -19.55 -21.46
N PHE A 58 21.28 -18.83 -21.02
CA PHE A 58 21.15 -17.40 -20.70
C PHE A 58 20.88 -16.54 -21.94
N GLN A 59 21.46 -16.91 -23.08
CA GLN A 59 21.18 -16.26 -24.35
C GLN A 59 19.75 -16.55 -24.83
N ALA A 60 19.27 -17.79 -24.71
CA ALA A 60 17.89 -18.13 -25.10
C ALA A 60 16.82 -17.43 -24.24
N LEU A 61 17.17 -17.08 -23.00
CA LEU A 61 16.31 -16.34 -22.07
C LEU A 61 16.55 -14.81 -22.11
N ASP A 62 17.42 -14.30 -23.00
CA ASP A 62 17.80 -12.89 -23.09
C ASP A 62 18.34 -12.30 -21.76
N PHE A 63 18.99 -13.10 -20.91
CA PHE A 63 19.50 -12.59 -19.64
C PHE A 63 20.66 -11.58 -19.79
N PHE A 64 21.35 -11.59 -20.93
CA PHE A 64 22.41 -10.62 -21.27
C PHE A 64 21.87 -9.26 -21.73
N ASP A 65 20.56 -9.15 -22.03
CA ASP A 65 19.85 -7.88 -22.22
C ASP A 65 18.47 -7.98 -21.55
N MET A 66 18.50 -8.36 -20.27
CA MET A 66 17.31 -8.77 -19.53
C MET A 66 16.26 -7.66 -19.46
N TYR A 67 16.70 -6.40 -19.30
CA TYR A 67 15.82 -5.25 -19.09
C TYR A 67 14.99 -4.89 -20.34
N HIS A 68 15.47 -5.21 -21.53
CA HIS A 68 14.73 -5.03 -22.78
C HIS A 68 13.99 -6.28 -23.22
N SER A 69 14.16 -7.41 -22.51
CA SER A 69 13.50 -8.64 -22.88
C SER A 69 11.98 -8.56 -22.70
N TRP A 70 11.26 -9.14 -23.66
CA TRP A 70 9.80 -9.11 -23.73
C TRP A 70 9.13 -9.67 -22.47
N TRP A 71 9.71 -10.70 -21.85
CA TRP A 71 9.16 -11.33 -20.66
C TRP A 71 9.35 -10.46 -19.41
N PHE A 72 10.48 -9.73 -19.30
CA PHE A 72 10.73 -8.81 -18.20
C PHE A 72 9.83 -7.57 -18.30
N LEU A 73 9.71 -7.00 -19.49
CA LEU A 73 8.76 -5.92 -19.77
C LEU A 73 7.32 -6.35 -19.50
N GLY A 74 6.95 -7.59 -19.83
CA GLY A 74 5.67 -8.18 -19.48
C GLY A 74 5.41 -8.22 -17.97
N LEU A 75 6.39 -8.67 -17.17
CA LEU A 75 6.31 -8.66 -15.71
C LEU A 75 6.16 -7.24 -15.14
N MET A 76 6.96 -6.29 -15.64
CA MET A 76 6.89 -4.88 -15.28
C MET A 76 5.52 -4.28 -15.62
N ALA A 77 4.97 -4.59 -16.79
CA ALA A 77 3.66 -4.13 -17.21
C ALA A 77 2.55 -4.70 -16.33
N ILE A 78 2.56 -6.00 -16.06
CA ILE A 78 1.59 -6.65 -15.15
C ILE A 78 1.67 -6.02 -13.76
N PHE A 79 2.87 -5.85 -13.21
CA PHE A 79 3.08 -5.22 -11.91
C PHE A 79 2.55 -3.78 -11.87
N SER A 80 2.86 -2.99 -12.91
CA SER A 80 2.39 -1.60 -13.03
C SER A 80 0.86 -1.53 -13.11
N LEU A 81 0.22 -2.39 -13.90
CA LEU A 81 -1.24 -2.47 -13.99
C LEU A 81 -1.87 -2.85 -12.64
N ASN A 82 -1.29 -3.81 -11.92
CA ASN A 82 -1.73 -4.18 -10.57
C ASN A 82 -1.69 -2.99 -9.61
N LEU A 83 -0.58 -2.24 -9.59
CA LEU A 83 -0.43 -1.06 -8.75
C LEU A 83 -1.43 0.03 -9.09
N ILE A 84 -1.63 0.33 -10.38
CA ILE A 84 -2.61 1.32 -10.83
C ILE A 84 -4.01 0.92 -10.39
N ALA A 85 -4.43 -0.33 -10.63
CA ALA A 85 -5.75 -0.82 -10.26
C ALA A 85 -5.98 -0.77 -8.74
N CYS A 86 -5.00 -1.24 -7.94
CA CYS A 86 -5.04 -1.15 -6.49
C CYS A 86 -5.12 0.29 -5.99
N SER A 87 -4.36 1.21 -6.60
CA SER A 87 -4.35 2.63 -6.25
C SER A 87 -5.72 3.27 -6.51
N ILE A 88 -6.31 3.06 -7.69
CA ILE A 88 -7.65 3.59 -8.03
C ILE A 88 -8.71 3.09 -7.05
N LYS A 89 -8.66 1.81 -6.64
CA LYS A 89 -9.64 1.23 -5.71
C LYS A 89 -9.46 1.72 -4.27
N ARG A 90 -8.22 1.92 -3.82
CA ARG A 90 -7.91 2.19 -2.40
C ARG A 90 -7.77 3.67 -2.08
N LEU A 91 -7.14 4.45 -2.95
CA LEU A 91 -6.83 5.86 -2.75
C LEU A 91 -8.05 6.74 -2.46
N PRO A 92 -9.21 6.63 -3.14
CA PRO A 92 -10.37 7.48 -2.82
C PRO A 92 -10.94 7.20 -1.43
N ARG A 93 -10.92 5.93 -0.97
CA ARG A 93 -11.36 5.58 0.39
C ARG A 93 -10.44 6.18 1.43
N VAL A 94 -9.12 6.06 1.24
CA VAL A 94 -8.12 6.65 2.14
C VAL A 94 -8.25 8.17 2.17
N MET A 95 -8.41 8.80 1.01
CA MET A 95 -8.56 10.25 0.91
C MET A 95 -9.85 10.74 1.58
N LYS A 96 -10.95 9.97 1.49
CA LYS A 96 -12.18 10.24 2.22
C LYS A 96 -11.96 10.17 3.74
N THR A 97 -11.30 9.12 4.24
CA THR A 97 -11.01 8.98 5.68
C THR A 97 -10.12 10.12 6.21
N VAL A 98 -9.16 10.60 5.41
CA VAL A 98 -8.29 11.71 5.80
C VAL A 98 -9.03 13.06 5.77
N LYS A 99 -9.91 13.29 4.78
CA LYS A 99 -10.68 14.54 4.67
C LYS A 99 -11.87 14.61 5.63
N GLU A 100 -12.49 13.48 5.91
CA GLU A 100 -13.66 13.34 6.78
C GLU A 100 -13.33 12.36 7.92
N PRO A 101 -12.47 12.76 8.87
CA PRO A 101 -12.21 11.94 10.05
C PRO A 101 -13.51 11.75 10.82
N LYS A 102 -13.74 10.53 11.34
CA LYS A 102 -14.85 10.30 12.27
C LYS A 102 -14.56 11.06 13.56
N LEU A 103 -15.28 12.16 13.76
CA LEU A 103 -15.15 13.02 14.94
C LEU A 103 -15.76 12.38 16.20
N ILE A 104 -16.69 11.46 16.01
CA ILE A 104 -17.33 10.68 17.06
C ILE A 104 -16.93 9.22 16.83
N PRO A 105 -15.91 8.72 17.54
CA PRO A 105 -15.55 7.32 17.54
C PRO A 105 -16.64 6.46 18.20
N ASP A 106 -16.82 5.25 17.71
CA ASP A 106 -17.69 4.27 18.36
C ASP A 106 -17.09 3.83 19.72
N GLU A 107 -17.92 3.38 20.66
CA GLU A 107 -17.51 2.87 21.97
C GLU A 107 -16.45 1.77 21.85
N ALA A 108 -16.60 0.89 20.86
CA ALA A 108 -15.60 -0.14 20.55
C ALA A 108 -14.25 0.46 20.11
N HIS A 109 -14.26 1.57 19.38
CA HIS A 109 -13.05 2.28 18.99
C HIS A 109 -12.39 2.94 20.20
N TYR A 110 -13.17 3.62 21.05
CA TYR A 110 -12.65 4.20 22.30
C TYR A 110 -12.01 3.16 23.21
N ARG A 111 -12.62 1.97 23.33
CA ARG A 111 -12.06 0.86 24.12
C ARG A 111 -10.79 0.25 23.52
N SER A 112 -10.59 0.40 22.21
CA SER A 112 -9.37 -0.07 21.54
C SER A 112 -8.16 0.85 21.72
N LEU A 113 -8.36 2.08 22.20
CA LEU A 113 -7.27 3.03 22.44
C LEU A 113 -6.54 2.67 23.73
N SER A 114 -5.22 2.49 23.66
CA SER A 114 -4.42 2.15 24.87
C SER A 114 -4.37 3.29 25.89
N ASN A 115 -4.44 4.54 25.41
CA ASN A 115 -4.31 5.73 26.23
C ASN A 115 -5.67 6.40 26.38
N ARG A 116 -6.41 5.98 27.40
CA ARG A 116 -7.76 6.46 27.71
C ARG A 116 -7.90 6.76 29.19
N MET A 117 -8.48 7.92 29.51
CA MET A 117 -8.90 8.26 30.86
C MET A 117 -10.36 8.72 30.83
N GLU A 118 -11.19 8.13 31.69
CA GLU A 118 -12.51 8.65 32.04
C GLU A 118 -12.38 9.40 33.37
N TYR A 119 -13.03 10.56 33.48
CA TYR A 119 -13.11 11.29 34.74
C TYR A 119 -14.56 11.69 35.00
N VAL A 120 -15.10 11.25 36.14
CA VAL A 120 -16.45 11.65 36.59
C VAL A 120 -16.28 12.90 37.45
N SER A 121 -16.84 14.02 36.97
CA SER A 121 -16.79 15.30 37.68
C SER A 121 -18.17 15.63 38.27
N PRO A 122 -18.23 16.20 39.48
CA PRO A 122 -19.47 16.72 40.06
C PRO A 122 -19.92 18.06 39.44
N GLN A 123 -19.12 18.66 38.55
CA GLN A 123 -19.46 19.92 37.87
C GLN A 123 -20.37 19.69 36.67
N SER A 124 -21.19 20.68 36.33
CA SER A 124 -22.07 20.59 35.15
C SER A 124 -21.24 20.48 33.87
N VAL A 125 -21.78 19.77 32.89
CA VAL A 125 -21.18 19.54 31.56
C VAL A 125 -20.75 20.87 30.89
N SER A 126 -21.52 21.94 31.12
CA SER A 126 -21.24 23.28 30.61
C SER A 126 -19.96 23.91 31.17
N GLU A 127 -19.70 23.78 32.48
CA GLU A 127 -18.51 24.34 33.13
C GLU A 127 -17.24 23.58 32.73
N LEU A 128 -17.35 22.25 32.63
CA LEU A 128 -16.23 21.39 32.25
C LEU A 128 -15.78 21.67 30.81
N ARG A 129 -16.75 21.85 29.91
CA ARG A 129 -16.53 22.18 28.50
C ARG A 129 -15.70 23.45 28.36
N GLU A 130 -16.07 24.51 29.06
CA GLU A 130 -15.38 25.80 28.97
C GLU A 130 -13.94 25.69 29.47
N LYS A 131 -13.74 25.01 30.60
CA LYS A 131 -12.42 24.79 31.18
C LYS A 131 -11.51 23.96 30.27
N MET A 132 -12.01 22.86 29.71
CA MET A 132 -11.27 22.00 28.78
C MET A 132 -10.96 22.72 27.47
N THR A 133 -11.92 23.48 26.93
CA THR A 133 -11.71 24.30 25.72
C THR A 133 -10.61 25.33 25.92
N ASN A 134 -10.60 26.01 27.07
CA ASN A 134 -9.57 26.99 27.40
C ASN A 134 -8.19 26.36 27.59
N LEU A 135 -8.11 25.18 28.22
CA LEU A 135 -6.85 24.45 28.38
C LEU A 135 -6.29 23.93 27.05
N LEU A 136 -7.14 23.39 26.17
CA LEU A 136 -6.73 22.87 24.86
C LEU A 136 -6.31 23.99 23.91
N LYS A 137 -7.05 25.12 23.88
CA LYS A 137 -6.65 26.32 23.12
C LYS A 137 -5.30 26.87 23.55
N LYS A 138 -5.00 26.83 24.85
CA LYS A 138 -3.74 27.36 25.40
C LYS A 138 -2.53 26.50 25.04
N ASN A 139 -2.67 25.17 25.04
CA ASN A 139 -1.54 24.26 24.93
C ASN A 139 -1.43 23.52 23.58
N PHE A 140 -2.50 23.42 22.81
CA PHE A 140 -2.55 22.62 21.57
C PHE A 140 -3.19 23.39 20.41
N ALA A 141 -4.52 23.31 20.28
CA ALA A 141 -5.28 23.88 19.17
C ALA A 141 -6.73 24.10 19.61
N SER A 142 -7.51 24.83 18.82
CA SER A 142 -8.95 24.97 19.05
C SER A 142 -9.63 23.60 18.89
N PRO A 143 -10.23 23.03 19.95
CA PRO A 143 -10.83 21.71 19.88
C PRO A 143 -12.13 21.76 19.07
N VAL A 144 -12.41 20.67 18.36
CA VAL A 144 -13.72 20.42 17.75
C VAL A 144 -14.61 19.79 18.79
N ILE A 145 -15.70 20.47 19.14
CA ILE A 145 -16.63 20.03 20.18
C ILE A 145 -17.66 19.13 19.51
N SER A 146 -17.73 17.86 19.95
CA SER A 146 -18.74 16.90 19.49
C SER A 146 -19.56 16.45 20.69
N GLU A 147 -20.89 16.62 20.64
CA GLU A 147 -21.80 16.25 21.72
C GLU A 147 -22.58 14.99 21.33
N GLU A 148 -22.58 13.98 22.20
CA GLU A 148 -23.43 12.80 22.08
C GLU A 148 -24.09 12.50 23.45
N GLY A 149 -25.32 13.00 23.63
CA GLY A 149 -26.05 12.87 24.90
C GLY A 149 -25.47 13.74 26.02
N GLU A 150 -25.22 13.16 27.20
CA GLU A 150 -24.62 13.84 28.37
C GLU A 150 -23.08 13.80 28.39
N ARG A 151 -22.43 13.39 27.29
CA ARG A 151 -20.97 13.25 27.20
C ARG A 151 -20.37 14.31 26.29
N VAL A 152 -19.25 14.89 26.74
CA VAL A 152 -18.44 15.92 26.06
C VAL A 152 -16.98 15.51 26.06
#